data_AF-A0A7C4CDA3-F1
#
_entry.id   AF-A0A7C4CDA3-F1
#
_cell.length_a   1.000
_cell.length_b   1.000
_cell.length_c   1.000
_cell.angle_alpha   90.00
_cell.angle_beta   90.00
_cell.angle_gamma   90.00
#
_symmetry.space_group_name_H-M   'P 1'
#
loop_
_entity.id
_entity.type
_entity.pdbx_description
1 polymer ?
#
loop_
_entity_poly.entity_id
_entity_poly.type
_entity_poly.pdbx_seq_one_letter_code
_entity_poly.pdbx_strand_id
1 'polypeptide(L)'
;MLIIGVTRLDQKLAAKLAARFKTDLTADCTDLEIDPETRLMLMIRPAFGGNLMATIVCPNHRPQMATIRPCVFLVPTLNPQRHGEIC
;
A
#
# COMPACT_ATOMS: atom_id res chain seq x y z
N MET A 1 4.15 7.40 3.99
CA MET A 1 3.74 6.34 3.02
C MET A 1 2.38 6.70 2.46
N LEU A 2 2.03 6.18 1.29
CA LEU A 2 0.71 6.37 0.71
C LEU A 2 0.10 4.99 0.43
N ILE A 3 -1.06 4.73 1.04
CA ILE A 3 -1.78 3.47 0.88
C ILE A 3 -3.12 3.80 0.22
N ILE A 4 -3.45 3.09 -0.85
CA ILE A 4 -4.66 3.35 -1.63
C ILE A 4 -5.46 2.05 -1.72
N GLY A 5 -6.75 2.10 -1.39
CA GLY A 5 -7.65 0.97 -1.64
C GLY A 5 -7.84 0.75 -3.14
N VAL A 6 -7.87 -0.50 -3.61
CA VAL A 6 -8.01 -0.75 -5.04
C VAL A 6 -9.48 -0.69 -5.47
N THR A 7 -9.80 0.30 -6.31
CA THR A 7 -10.88 0.23 -7.29
C THR A 7 -10.30 0.44 -8.69
N ARG A 8 -11.06 0.16 -9.75
CA ARG A 8 -10.59 0.35 -11.15
C ARG A 8 -10.10 1.78 -11.44
N LEU A 9 -10.64 2.78 -10.74
CA LEU A 9 -10.21 4.17 -10.86
C LEU A 9 -8.92 4.42 -10.08
N ASP A 10 -8.86 3.93 -8.85
CA ASP A 10 -7.75 4.16 -7.93
C ASP A 10 -6.44 3.56 -8.42
N GLN A 11 -6.49 2.43 -9.12
CA GLN A 11 -5.31 1.82 -9.73
C GLN A 11 -4.67 2.72 -10.80
N LYS A 12 -5.50 3.40 -11.62
CA LYS A 12 -5.02 4.36 -12.62
C LYS A 12 -4.47 5.62 -11.96
N LEU A 13 -5.11 6.09 -10.89
CA LEU A 13 -4.64 7.26 -10.14
C LEU A 13 -3.29 6.96 -9.47
N ALA A 14 -3.17 5.83 -8.78
CA ALA A 14 -1.95 5.40 -8.11
C ALA A 14 -0.78 5.31 -9.10
N ALA A 15 -0.98 4.69 -10.26
CA ALA A 15 0.06 4.59 -11.30
C ALA A 15 0.50 5.97 -11.82
N LYS A 16 -0.44 6.90 -12.03
CA LYS A 16 -0.13 8.27 -12.45
C LYS A 16 0.62 9.05 -11.38
N LEU A 17 0.22 8.91 -10.12
CA LEU A 17 0.90 9.57 -8.99
C LEU A 17 2.33 9.04 -8.85
N ALA A 18 2.50 7.71 -8.89
CA ALA A 18 3.82 7.08 -8.81
C ALA A 18 4.75 7.57 -9.94
N ALA A 19 4.25 7.61 -11.19
CA ALA A 19 5.01 8.14 -12.31
C ALA A 19 5.37 9.63 -12.14
N ARG A 20 4.44 10.45 -11.59
CA ARG A 20 4.67 11.88 -11.36
C ARG A 20 5.68 12.14 -10.25
N PHE A 21 5.61 11.37 -9.16
CA PHE A 21 6.54 11.48 -8.03
C PHE A 21 7.86 10.73 -8.27
N LYS A 22 7.97 9.99 -9.39
CA LYS A 22 9.12 9.14 -9.72
C LYS A 22 9.41 8.13 -8.60
N THR A 23 8.35 7.53 -8.09
CA THR A 23 8.40 6.55 -7.01
C THR A 23 7.89 5.21 -7.46
N ASP A 24 8.33 4.18 -6.74
CA ASP A 24 7.85 2.83 -6.92
C ASP A 24 6.44 2.66 -6.35
N LEU A 25 5.62 1.85 -7.02
CA LEU A 25 4.27 1.50 -6.62
C LEU A 25 4.09 -0.02 -6.67
N THR A 26 3.71 -0.61 -5.55
CA THR A 26 3.32 -2.02 -5.52
C THR A 26 1.80 -2.13 -5.63
N ALA A 27 1.33 -2.81 -6.68
CA ALA A 27 -0.10 -3.02 -6.91
C ALA A 27 -0.58 -4.36 -6.35
N ASP A 28 -1.89 -4.45 -6.06
CA ASP A 28 -2.58 -5.66 -5.61
C ASP A 28 -1.95 -6.35 -4.39
N CYS A 29 -1.55 -5.57 -3.39
CA CYS A 29 -1.06 -6.10 -2.12
C CYS A 29 -2.17 -6.84 -1.38
N THR A 30 -1.82 -8.02 -0.88
CA THR A 30 -2.65 -8.86 -0.02
C THR A 30 -2.25 -8.75 1.44
N ASP A 31 -1.07 -8.22 1.74
CA ASP A 31 -0.66 -7.93 3.10
C ASP A 31 0.37 -6.78 3.12
N LEU A 32 0.44 -6.10 4.26
CA LEU A 32 1.34 -4.98 4.50
C LEU A 32 1.90 -5.08 5.91
N GLU A 33 3.21 -5.23 6.00
CA GLU A 33 3.94 -5.23 7.26
C GLU A 33 4.97 -4.11 7.30
N ILE A 34 5.41 -3.73 8.50
CA ILE A 34 6.51 -2.78 8.68
C ILE A 34 7.63 -3.53 9.38
N ASP A 35 8.80 -3.55 8.74
CA ASP A 35 9.99 -4.10 9.35
C ASP A 35 10.41 -3.21 10.54
N PRO A 36 10.51 -3.77 11.77
CA PRO A 36 10.84 -3.00 12.97
C PRO A 36 12.27 -2.44 12.96
N GLU A 37 13.20 -3.07 12.24
CA GLU A 37 14.60 -2.63 12.20
C GLU A 37 14.80 -1.55 11.14
N THR A 38 14.37 -1.83 9.90
CA THR A 38 14.59 -0.92 8.76
C THR A 38 13.52 0.15 8.62
N ARG A 39 12.37 0.00 9.29
CA ARG A 39 11.17 0.84 9.15
C ARG A 39 10.67 0.94 7.71
N LEU A 40 10.99 -0.05 6.87
CA LEU A 40 10.50 -0.15 5.50
C LEU A 40 9.15 -0.89 5.48
N MET A 41 8.30 -0.51 4.52
CA MET A 41 7.05 -1.22 4.26
C MET A 41 7.36 -2.47 3.46
N LEU A 42 6.94 -3.61 4.00
CA LEU A 42 6.95 -4.91 3.34
C LEU A 42 5.62 -5.07 2.60
N MET A 43 5.65 -4.97 1.28
CA MET A 43 4.46 -5.07 0.44
C MET A 43 4.34 -6.49 -0.10
N ILE A 44 3.42 -7.28 0.46
CA ILE A 44 3.25 -8.69 0.11
C ILE A 44 2.18 -8.81 -0.95
N ARG A 45 2.52 -9.43 -2.08
CA ARG A 45 1.56 -9.74 -3.14
C ARG A 45 1.84 -11.09 -3.79
N PRO A 46 0.82 -11.74 -4.36
CA PRO A 46 1.04 -12.88 -5.26
C PRO A 46 1.71 -12.41 -6.56
N ALA A 47 2.75 -13.14 -6.96
CA ALA A 47 3.42 -13.08 -8.24
C ALA A 47 3.18 -14.38 -9.02
N PHE A 48 3.42 -14.38 -10.34
CA PHE A 48 3.31 -15.56 -11.20
C PHE A 48 2.03 -16.38 -11.01
N GLY A 49 0.86 -15.77 -11.27
CA GLY A 49 -0.41 -16.48 -11.29
C GLY A 49 -0.93 -16.96 -9.93
N GLY A 50 -0.31 -16.56 -8.81
CA GLY A 50 -0.76 -16.91 -7.45
C GLY A 50 0.05 -17.99 -6.76
N ASN A 51 1.03 -18.60 -7.45
CA ASN A 51 1.84 -19.68 -6.88
C ASN A 51 3.07 -19.20 -6.10
N LEU A 52 3.48 -17.95 -6.30
CA LEU A 52 4.62 -17.35 -5.61
C LEU A 52 4.16 -16.13 -4.84
N MET A 53 4.49 -16.03 -3.56
CA MET A 53 4.29 -14.81 -2.79
C MET A 53 5.60 -14.00 -2.82
N ALA A 54 5.51 -12.74 -3.23
CA ALA A 54 6.65 -11.86 -3.31
C ALA A 54 6.48 -10.70 -2.32
N THR A 55 7.52 -10.44 -1.54
CA THR A 55 7.62 -9.27 -0.67
C THR A 55 8.47 -8.23 -1.36
N ILE A 56 7.87 -7.07 -1.62
CA ILE A 56 8.51 -5.97 -2.34
C ILE A 56 8.82 -4.86 -1.34
N VAL A 57 10.04 -4.32 -1.43
CA VAL A 57 10.53 -3.23 -0.58
C VAL A 57 11.14 -2.14 -1.43
N CYS A 58 10.91 -0.89 -1.04
CA CYS A 58 11.43 0.29 -1.74
C CYS A 58 12.28 1.12 -0.77
N PRO A 59 13.60 0.85 -0.69
CA PRO A 59 14.46 1.51 0.29
C PRO A 59 14.71 2.99 -0.04
N ASN A 60 14.87 3.32 -1.33
CA ASN A 60 15.44 4.60 -1.75
C ASN A 60 14.39 5.63 -2.24
N HIS A 61 13.25 5.19 -2.76
CA HIS A 61 12.23 6.09 -3.30
C HIS A 61 11.14 6.40 -2.27
N ARG A 62 10.73 7.68 -2.21
CA ARG A 62 9.72 8.21 -1.29
C ARG A 62 8.76 9.14 -2.01
N PRO A 63 7.43 9.05 -1.75
CA PRO A 63 6.76 8.15 -0.81
C PRO A 63 6.77 6.66 -1.23
N GLN A 64 6.78 5.75 -0.24
CA GLN A 64 6.46 4.34 -0.46
C GLN A 64 4.96 4.23 -0.75
N MET A 65 4.58 3.66 -1.89
CA MET A 65 3.20 3.58 -2.36
C MET A 65 2.76 2.12 -2.55
N ALA A 66 1.58 1.78 -2.02
CA ALA A 66 0.98 0.47 -2.19
C ALA A 66 -0.53 0.59 -2.48
N THR A 67 -1.04 -0.27 -3.36
CA THR A 67 -2.50 -0.45 -3.51
C THR A 67 -2.93 -1.78 -2.90
N ILE A 68 -4.00 -1.78 -2.11
CA ILE A 68 -4.49 -2.96 -1.41
C ILE A 68 -5.72 -3.54 -2.10
N ARG A 69 -5.79 -4.86 -2.24
CA ARG A 69 -6.98 -5.58 -2.71
C ARG A 69 -8.19 -5.37 -1.77
N PRO A 70 -9.44 -5.27 -2.30
CA PRO A 70 -10.60 -5.04 -1.45
C PRO A 70 -10.80 -6.27 -0.54
N CYS A 71 -11.38 -6.04 0.64
CA CYS A 71 -11.71 -7.09 1.62
C CYS A 71 -10.51 -7.86 2.19
N VAL A 72 -9.29 -7.33 2.08
CA VAL A 72 -8.09 -7.93 2.70
C VAL A 72 -7.96 -7.56 4.18
N PHE A 73 -8.12 -6.27 4.51
CA PHE A 73 -8.02 -5.81 5.89
C PHE A 73 -9.39 -5.72 6.55
N LEU A 74 -9.41 -6.04 7.84
CA LEU A 74 -10.59 -5.85 8.68
C LEU A 74 -10.84 -4.36 8.90
N VAL A 75 -12.10 -3.96 8.80
CA VAL A 75 -12.52 -2.60 9.13
C VAL A 75 -12.42 -2.45 10.65
N PRO A 76 -11.65 -1.49 11.16
CA PRO A 76 -11.56 -1.27 12.60
C PRO A 76 -12.89 -0.77 13.17
N THR A 77 -13.13 -1.04 14.45
CA THR A 77 -14.31 -0.50 15.13
C THR A 77 -14.26 1.03 15.20
N LEU A 78 -15.41 1.65 14.96
CA LEU A 78 -15.55 3.10 15.04
C LEU A 78 -15.31 3.54 16.50
N ASN A 79 -14.31 4.39 16.71
CA ASN A 79 -14.09 5.03 18.00
C ASN A 79 -14.48 6.51 17.89
N PRO A 80 -15.61 6.93 18.48
CA PRO A 80 -16.11 8.30 18.38
C PRO A 80 -15.26 9.34 19.13
N GLN A 81 -14.32 8.93 19.98
CA GLN A 81 -13.40 9.84 20.67
C GLN A 81 -12.12 10.12 19.89
N ARG A 82 -11.95 9.57 18.68
CA ARG A 82 -10.82 9.90 17.81
C ARG A 82 -10.99 11.32 17.27
N HIS A 83 -10.09 12.20 17.69
CA HIS A 83 -9.96 13.54 17.12
C HIS A 83 -8.81 13.56 16.10
N GLY A 84 -9.01 14.24 14.98
CA GLY A 84 -7.99 14.47 13.96
C GLY A 84 -7.92 15.95 13.62
N GLU A 85 -6.74 16.42 13.26
CA GLU A 85 -6.55 17.78 12.76
C GLU A 85 -7.16 17.88 11.36
N ILE A 86 -8.02 18.87 11.14
CA ILE A 86 -8.62 19.18 9.84
C ILE A 86 -7.97 20.47 9.37
N CYS A 87 -7.06 20.35 8.41
CA CYS A 87 -6.37 21.46 7.75
C CYS A 87 -7.02 21.76 6.39
#